data_AF-A0A842XZJ2-F1
#
_entry.id   AF-A0A842XZJ2-F1
#
_cell.length_a   1.000
_cell.length_b   1.000
_cell.length_c   1.000
_cell.angle_alpha   90.00
_cell.angle_beta   90.00
_cell.angle_gamma   90.00
#
_symmetry.space_group_name_H-M   'P 1'
#
loop_
_entity.id
_entity.type
_entity.pdbx_description
1 polymer ?
#
loop_
_entity_poly.entity_id
_entity_poly.type
_entity_poly.pdbx_seq_one_letter_code
_entity_poly.pdbx_strand_id
1 'polypeptide(L)'
;MDIEEEFIEYCEEVLRPALGNLSIGIIKKAKSRNQLKKNPDLYEFLDFIGLVESNISLITGENKASHLCNNLKNKAIELTKKQEEIYLDSDIDKEINTFLSENTLPTENDISDYAKYLTIKFGADAEEVEKDLIKKVKIHIKNVINKTKIDKEINTFLSRYPNPDKTDIDDIIKYFTFLNINFNEDKIRGQIEKERLFRKFRKTDEIEEGLSELDGFVDTLKNYSDKKNIKKVLQKQKLSYLVKDESGISDELLSEFTDLVATNEEDLKEILEGIGLKHMVDK
;
A
#
# COMPACT_ATOMS: atom_id res chain seq x y z
N MET A 1 11.34 3.49 -15.36
CA MET A 1 11.87 3.26 -16.72
C MET A 1 10.69 3.33 -17.63
N ASP A 2 10.72 4.25 -18.60
CA ASP A 2 9.59 4.48 -19.49
C ASP A 2 9.51 3.31 -20.49
N ILE A 3 8.29 2.88 -20.83
CA ILE A 3 8.12 1.65 -21.64
C ILE A 3 8.64 1.84 -23.07
N GLU A 4 8.62 3.09 -23.54
CA GLU A 4 9.36 3.50 -24.73
C GLU A 4 10.86 3.17 -24.64
N GLU A 5 11.53 3.56 -23.55
CA GLU A 5 12.96 3.36 -23.37
C GLU A 5 13.29 1.86 -23.32
N GLU A 6 12.53 1.08 -22.54
CA GLU A 6 12.69 -0.38 -22.45
C GLU A 6 12.56 -1.05 -23.84
N PHE A 7 11.57 -0.62 -24.64
CA PHE A 7 11.38 -1.17 -25.98
C PHE A 7 12.51 -0.79 -26.95
N ILE A 8 13.01 0.45 -26.88
CA ILE A 8 14.11 0.91 -27.74
C ILE A 8 15.42 0.20 -27.40
N GLU A 9 15.71 0.00 -26.12
CA GLU A 9 16.86 -0.79 -25.68
C GLU A 9 16.79 -2.22 -26.23
N TYR A 10 15.63 -2.86 -26.12
CA TYR A 10 15.41 -4.20 -26.68
C TYR A 10 15.60 -4.24 -28.21
N CYS A 11 15.15 -3.20 -28.93
CA CYS A 11 15.41 -3.08 -30.37
C CYS A 11 16.91 -3.06 -30.67
N GLU A 12 17.71 -2.34 -29.89
CA GLU A 12 19.16 -2.31 -30.06
C GLU A 12 19.79 -3.69 -29.81
N GLU A 13 19.35 -4.39 -28.76
CA GLU A 13 19.83 -5.73 -28.42
C GLU A 13 19.57 -6.75 -29.52
N VAL A 14 18.37 -6.75 -30.11
CA VAL A 14 17.99 -7.70 -31.17
C VAL A 14 18.68 -7.38 -32.49
N LEU A 15 18.83 -6.10 -32.83
CA LEU A 15 19.31 -5.69 -34.16
C LEU A 15 20.83 -5.55 -34.23
N ARG A 16 21.51 -5.17 -33.15
CA ARG A 16 22.98 -4.95 -33.12
C ARG A 16 23.79 -6.21 -33.50
N PRO A 17 23.46 -7.45 -33.09
CA PRO A 17 24.18 -8.65 -33.52
C PRO A 17 24.14 -8.89 -35.04
N ALA A 18 23.04 -8.49 -35.70
CA ALA A 18 22.86 -8.70 -37.13
C ALA A 18 23.36 -7.54 -38.00
N LEU A 19 23.32 -6.31 -37.48
CA LEU A 19 23.55 -5.07 -38.25
C LEU A 19 24.71 -4.22 -37.72
N GLY A 20 25.31 -4.59 -36.59
CA GLY A 20 26.34 -3.79 -35.92
C GLY A 20 25.84 -2.39 -35.58
N ASN A 21 26.70 -1.38 -35.74
CA ASN A 21 26.38 0.01 -35.43
C ASN A 21 25.31 0.62 -36.37
N LEU A 22 24.99 -0.02 -37.50
CA LEU A 22 23.94 0.45 -38.40
C LEU A 22 22.55 0.37 -37.75
N SER A 23 22.33 -0.55 -36.79
CA SER A 23 21.06 -0.67 -36.08
C SER A 23 20.69 0.62 -35.35
N ILE A 24 21.66 1.28 -34.72
CA ILE A 24 21.46 2.55 -33.99
C ILE A 24 20.94 3.64 -34.94
N GLY A 25 21.51 3.72 -36.15
CA GLY A 25 21.07 4.69 -37.16
C GLY A 25 19.66 4.40 -37.66
N ILE A 26 19.31 3.13 -37.84
CA ILE A 26 17.97 2.71 -38.28
C ILE A 26 16.93 3.00 -37.21
N ILE A 27 17.20 2.66 -35.94
CA ILE A 27 16.32 2.93 -34.80
C ILE A 27 16.09 4.43 -34.65
N LYS A 28 17.17 5.25 -34.71
CA LYS A 28 17.05 6.72 -34.67
C LYS A 28 16.21 7.28 -35.81
N LYS A 29 16.36 6.73 -37.02
CA LYS A 29 15.59 7.14 -38.20
C LYS A 29 14.12 6.71 -38.12
N ALA A 30 13.83 5.56 -37.53
CA ALA A 30 12.47 5.13 -37.26
C ALA A 30 11.84 6.04 -36.20
N LYS A 31 12.57 6.34 -35.11
CA LYS A 31 12.13 7.21 -34.02
C LYS A 31 11.87 8.66 -34.46
N SER A 32 12.63 9.17 -35.42
CA SER A 32 12.37 10.52 -35.96
C SER A 32 11.15 10.60 -36.86
N ARG A 33 10.67 9.46 -37.40
CA ARG A 33 9.49 9.36 -38.26
C ARG A 33 8.22 8.97 -37.50
N ASN A 34 8.37 8.18 -36.46
CA ASN A 34 7.30 7.81 -35.54
C ASN A 34 7.80 7.99 -34.11
N GLN A 35 7.35 9.08 -33.47
CA GLN A 35 7.64 9.32 -32.07
C GLN A 35 6.70 8.45 -31.23
N LEU A 36 7.23 7.32 -30.78
CA LEU A 36 6.59 6.53 -29.75
C LEU A 36 6.31 7.43 -28.54
N LYS A 37 5.08 7.41 -28.04
CA LYS A 37 4.75 8.12 -26.80
C LYS A 37 5.43 7.45 -25.62
N LYS A 38 5.40 8.11 -24.46
CA LYS A 38 5.88 7.54 -23.20
C LYS A 38 5.26 6.16 -22.89
N ASN A 39 3.97 6.01 -23.20
CA ASN A 39 3.20 4.76 -23.10
C ASN A 39 2.56 4.46 -24.47
N PRO A 40 3.27 3.77 -25.38
CA PRO A 40 2.75 3.46 -26.70
C PRO A 40 1.71 2.35 -26.63
N ASP A 41 0.68 2.46 -27.45
CA ASP A 41 -0.21 1.32 -27.72
C ASP A 41 0.43 0.32 -28.71
N LEU A 42 -0.19 -0.84 -28.88
CA LEU A 42 0.33 -1.87 -29.78
C LEU A 42 0.44 -1.38 -31.23
N TYR A 43 -0.47 -0.51 -31.69
CA TYR A 43 -0.43 0.00 -33.06
C TYR A 43 0.77 0.93 -33.27
N GLU A 44 1.06 1.80 -32.30
CA GLU A 44 2.25 2.66 -32.32
C GLU A 44 3.55 1.84 -32.38
N PHE A 45 3.64 0.75 -31.59
CA PHE A 45 4.75 -0.19 -31.69
C PHE A 45 4.85 -0.85 -33.07
N LEU A 46 3.72 -1.35 -33.60
CA LEU A 46 3.70 -2.03 -34.90
C LEU A 46 4.09 -1.08 -36.05
N ASP A 47 3.64 0.17 -36.02
CA ASP A 47 4.03 1.20 -36.99
C ASP A 47 5.53 1.50 -36.92
N PHE A 48 6.07 1.65 -35.70
CA PHE A 48 7.51 1.81 -35.50
C PHE A 48 8.31 0.61 -36.03
N ILE A 49 7.87 -0.62 -35.71
CA ILE A 49 8.50 -1.85 -36.18
C ILE A 49 8.43 -1.92 -37.70
N GLY A 50 7.34 -1.51 -38.34
CA GLY A 50 7.22 -1.47 -39.80
C GLY A 50 8.25 -0.54 -40.46
N LEU A 51 8.52 0.61 -39.85
CA LEU A 51 9.59 1.51 -40.30
C LEU A 51 10.98 0.87 -40.16
N VAL A 52 11.23 0.16 -39.06
CA VAL A 52 12.48 -0.58 -38.87
C VAL A 52 12.60 -1.70 -39.91
N GLU A 53 11.56 -2.52 -40.06
CA GLU A 53 11.48 -3.66 -40.99
C GLU A 53 11.80 -3.23 -42.43
N SER A 54 11.21 -2.11 -42.87
CA SER A 54 11.47 -1.50 -44.19
C SER A 54 12.92 -1.09 -44.39
N ASN A 55 13.62 -0.60 -43.37
CA ASN A 55 15.03 -0.20 -43.51
C ASN A 55 15.98 -1.39 -43.44
N ILE A 56 15.68 -2.41 -42.63
CA ILE A 56 16.52 -3.59 -42.49
C ILE A 56 16.35 -4.58 -43.65
N SER A 57 15.18 -4.62 -44.30
CA SER A 57 14.92 -5.49 -45.46
C SER A 57 15.79 -5.13 -46.65
N LEU A 58 16.07 -3.83 -46.84
CA LEU A 58 17.00 -3.31 -47.85
C LEU A 58 18.44 -3.80 -47.66
N ILE A 59 18.82 -4.19 -46.44
CA ILE A 59 20.20 -4.58 -46.08
C ILE A 59 20.34 -6.09 -46.00
N THR A 60 19.35 -6.76 -45.41
CA THR A 60 19.44 -8.18 -45.02
C THR A 60 18.53 -9.11 -45.80
N GLY A 61 17.67 -8.56 -46.66
CA GLY A 61 16.62 -9.29 -47.36
C GLY A 61 15.36 -9.45 -46.51
N GLU A 62 14.20 -9.55 -47.18
CA GLU A 62 12.87 -9.57 -46.55
C GLU A 62 12.72 -10.67 -45.50
N ASN A 63 13.13 -11.90 -45.81
CA ASN A 63 12.98 -13.04 -44.90
C ASN A 63 13.73 -12.85 -43.57
N LYS A 64 14.95 -12.30 -43.63
CA LYS A 64 15.79 -12.09 -42.43
C LYS A 64 15.30 -10.89 -41.63
N ALA A 65 14.83 -9.84 -42.32
CA ALA A 65 14.18 -8.69 -41.71
C ALA A 65 12.93 -9.08 -40.93
N SER A 66 12.01 -9.83 -41.53
CA SER A 66 10.78 -10.26 -40.86
C SER A 66 11.08 -11.16 -39.66
N HIS A 67 12.09 -12.04 -39.74
CA HIS A 67 12.49 -12.85 -38.59
C HIS A 67 12.96 -11.99 -37.40
N LEU A 68 13.81 -10.98 -37.63
CA LEU A 68 14.27 -10.08 -36.57
C LEU A 68 13.12 -9.23 -36.00
N CYS A 69 12.24 -8.72 -36.88
CA CYS A 69 11.10 -7.90 -36.47
C CYS A 69 10.01 -8.70 -35.75
N ASN A 70 9.90 -10.01 -35.95
CA ASN A 70 8.97 -10.85 -35.17
C ASN A 70 9.34 -10.88 -33.67
N ASN A 71 10.62 -10.86 -33.33
CA ASN A 71 11.04 -10.74 -31.93
C ASN A 71 10.60 -9.41 -31.33
N LEU A 72 10.73 -8.32 -32.10
CA LEU A 72 10.27 -6.99 -31.68
C LEU A 72 8.75 -6.96 -31.51
N LYS A 73 7.98 -7.59 -32.41
CA LYS A 73 6.51 -7.70 -32.32
C LYS A 73 6.09 -8.44 -31.05
N ASN A 74 6.77 -9.54 -30.70
CA ASN A 74 6.49 -10.28 -29.48
C ASN A 74 6.77 -9.44 -28.22
N LYS A 75 7.89 -8.70 -28.19
CA LYS A 75 8.20 -7.80 -27.06
C LYS A 75 7.21 -6.64 -26.96
N ALA A 76 6.75 -6.08 -28.08
CA ALA A 76 5.69 -5.07 -28.07
C ALA A 76 4.40 -5.61 -27.43
N ILE A 77 3.97 -6.82 -27.80
CA ILE A 77 2.79 -7.47 -27.19
C ILE A 77 2.97 -7.67 -25.68
N GLU A 78 4.15 -8.14 -25.25
CA GLU A 78 4.47 -8.32 -23.82
C GLU A 78 4.37 -6.99 -23.05
N LEU A 79 4.97 -5.92 -23.57
CA LEU A 79 4.97 -4.61 -22.94
C LEU A 79 3.57 -3.97 -22.90
N THR A 80 2.76 -4.13 -23.94
CA THR A 80 1.38 -3.65 -23.94
C THR A 80 0.53 -4.39 -22.90
N LYS A 81 0.66 -5.71 -22.79
CA LYS A 81 -0.05 -6.49 -21.74
C LYS A 81 0.36 -6.06 -20.33
N LYS A 82 1.67 -5.88 -20.11
CA LYS A 82 2.20 -5.38 -18.83
C LYS A 82 1.64 -4.00 -18.48
N GLN A 83 1.42 -3.12 -19.45
CA GLN A 83 0.76 -1.83 -19.21
C GLN A 83 -0.70 -2.02 -18.79
N GLU A 84 -1.45 -2.85 -19.51
CA GLU A 84 -2.86 -3.12 -19.21
C GLU A 84 -3.03 -3.68 -17.79
N GLU A 85 -2.17 -4.62 -17.39
CA GLU A 85 -2.11 -5.15 -16.01
C GLU A 85 -1.85 -4.05 -14.97
N ILE A 86 -0.88 -3.16 -15.20
CA ILE A 86 -0.59 -2.03 -14.28
C ILE A 86 -1.78 -1.07 -14.16
N TYR A 87 -2.48 -0.77 -15.26
CA TYR A 87 -3.66 0.09 -15.22
C TYR A 87 -4.81 -0.58 -14.45
N LEU A 88 -5.06 -1.87 -14.69
CA LEU A 88 -6.05 -2.68 -13.99
C LEU A 88 -5.78 -2.69 -12.48
N ASP A 89 -4.54 -2.93 -12.07
CA ASP A 89 -4.13 -2.90 -10.65
C ASP A 89 -4.42 -1.54 -10.01
N SER A 90 -4.16 -0.43 -10.72
CA SER A 90 -4.41 0.92 -10.21
C SER A 90 -5.89 1.26 -10.02
N ASP A 91 -6.78 0.64 -10.79
CA ASP A 91 -8.23 0.87 -10.69
C ASP A 91 -8.86 -0.07 -9.66
N ILE A 92 -8.37 -1.31 -9.56
CA ILE A 92 -8.68 -2.22 -8.45
C ILE A 92 -8.28 -1.57 -7.12
N ASP A 93 -7.10 -0.96 -7.03
CA ASP A 93 -6.62 -0.25 -5.84
C ASP A 93 -7.58 0.85 -5.37
N LYS A 94 -8.13 1.64 -6.30
CA LYS A 94 -9.07 2.72 -5.95
C LYS A 94 -10.36 2.15 -5.36
N GLU A 95 -10.91 1.11 -5.99
CA GLU A 95 -12.13 0.45 -5.50
C GLU A 95 -11.90 -0.21 -4.14
N ILE A 96 -10.75 -0.83 -3.90
CA ILE A 96 -10.39 -1.38 -2.59
C ILE A 96 -10.32 -0.26 -1.55
N ASN A 97 -9.69 0.87 -1.86
CA ASN A 97 -9.61 2.00 -0.94
C ASN A 97 -10.99 2.59 -0.61
N THR A 98 -11.91 2.66 -1.58
CA THR A 98 -13.31 3.06 -1.34
C THR A 98 -14.00 2.09 -0.40
N PHE A 99 -13.90 0.78 -0.66
CA PHE A 99 -14.47 -0.26 0.22
C PHE A 99 -13.97 -0.14 1.66
N LEU A 100 -12.67 0.07 1.84
CA LEU A 100 -12.06 0.22 3.16
C LEU A 100 -12.42 1.54 3.86
N SER A 101 -12.82 2.57 3.11
CA SER A 101 -13.30 3.82 3.71
C SER A 101 -14.70 3.68 4.31
N GLU A 102 -15.50 2.75 3.79
CA GLU A 102 -16.87 2.46 4.23
C GLU A 102 -16.94 1.31 5.24
N ASN A 103 -15.93 0.42 5.25
CA ASN A 103 -15.88 -0.77 6.10
C ASN A 103 -14.58 -0.79 6.91
N THR A 104 -14.66 -0.39 8.18
CA THR A 104 -13.49 -0.33 9.08
C THR A 104 -13.02 -1.71 9.55
N LEU A 105 -13.93 -2.69 9.66
CA LEU A 105 -13.63 -4.07 10.07
C LEU A 105 -14.48 -5.08 9.27
N PRO A 106 -14.23 -5.26 7.96
CA PRO A 106 -15.03 -6.14 7.11
C PRO A 106 -14.90 -7.62 7.53
N THR A 107 -15.99 -8.37 7.44
CA THR A 107 -15.98 -9.82 7.71
C THR A 107 -15.44 -10.62 6.51
N GLU A 108 -15.16 -11.91 6.71
CA GLU A 108 -14.79 -12.83 5.62
C GLU A 108 -15.82 -12.84 4.47
N ASN A 109 -17.11 -12.68 4.80
CA ASN A 109 -18.16 -12.63 3.79
C ASN A 109 -18.04 -11.34 2.96
N ASP A 110 -17.83 -10.21 3.61
CA ASP A 110 -17.70 -8.91 2.94
C ASP A 110 -16.50 -8.90 2.00
N ILE A 111 -15.36 -9.45 2.46
CA ILE A 111 -14.15 -9.62 1.66
C ILE A 111 -14.42 -10.53 0.45
N SER A 112 -15.03 -11.70 0.67
CA SER A 112 -15.29 -12.66 -0.41
C SER A 112 -16.27 -12.11 -1.45
N ASP A 113 -17.33 -11.42 -1.01
CA ASP A 113 -18.32 -10.84 -1.92
C ASP A 113 -17.73 -9.66 -2.70
N TYR A 114 -16.88 -8.85 -2.06
CA TYR A 114 -16.18 -7.76 -2.74
C TYR A 114 -15.12 -8.26 -3.73
N ALA A 115 -14.38 -9.32 -3.38
CA ALA A 115 -13.44 -9.96 -4.29
C ALA A 115 -14.15 -10.48 -5.56
N LYS A 116 -15.31 -11.13 -5.42
CA LYS A 116 -16.13 -11.54 -6.58
C LYS A 116 -16.55 -10.36 -7.43
N TYR A 117 -16.96 -9.25 -6.82
CA TYR A 117 -17.30 -8.02 -7.54
C TYR A 117 -16.11 -7.50 -8.36
N LEU A 118 -14.92 -7.42 -7.76
CA LEU A 118 -13.71 -6.98 -8.43
C LEU A 118 -13.33 -7.91 -9.59
N THR A 119 -13.39 -9.23 -9.38
CA THR A 119 -13.16 -10.22 -10.45
C THR A 119 -14.13 -10.06 -11.61
N ILE A 120 -15.42 -9.88 -11.35
CA ILE A 120 -16.43 -9.69 -12.40
C ILE A 120 -16.21 -8.37 -13.15
N LYS A 121 -15.86 -7.29 -12.43
CA LYS A 121 -15.70 -5.95 -12.99
C LYS A 121 -14.44 -5.83 -13.85
N PHE A 122 -13.33 -6.44 -13.42
CA PHE A 122 -12.01 -6.25 -14.03
C PHE A 122 -11.46 -7.48 -14.75
N GLY A 123 -12.13 -8.64 -14.66
CA GLY A 123 -11.72 -9.88 -15.33
C GLY A 123 -10.44 -10.51 -14.77
N ALA A 124 -10.02 -10.11 -13.57
CA ALA A 124 -8.82 -10.61 -12.89
C ALA A 124 -9.05 -11.97 -12.22
N ASP A 125 -7.96 -12.67 -11.88
CA ASP A 125 -8.05 -13.95 -11.16
C ASP A 125 -8.67 -13.78 -9.77
N ALA A 126 -9.66 -14.62 -9.44
CA ALA A 126 -10.41 -14.49 -8.19
C ALA A 126 -9.56 -14.75 -6.95
N GLU A 127 -8.67 -15.76 -7.00
CA GLU A 127 -7.85 -16.10 -5.85
C GLU A 127 -6.78 -15.05 -5.59
N GLU A 128 -6.20 -14.48 -6.65
CA GLU A 128 -5.21 -13.41 -6.54
C GLU A 128 -5.83 -12.11 -5.98
N VAL A 129 -7.00 -11.70 -6.50
CA VAL A 129 -7.73 -10.53 -6.02
C VAL A 129 -8.15 -10.68 -4.56
N GLU A 130 -8.66 -11.84 -4.16
CA GLU A 130 -9.05 -12.09 -2.76
C GLU A 130 -7.84 -12.04 -1.82
N LYS A 131 -6.70 -12.62 -2.22
CA LYS A 131 -5.45 -12.56 -1.44
C LYS A 131 -4.93 -11.15 -1.27
N ASP A 132 -4.92 -10.36 -2.34
CA ASP A 132 -4.47 -8.97 -2.31
C ASP A 132 -5.41 -8.09 -1.48
N LEU A 133 -6.72 -8.26 -1.64
CA LEU A 133 -7.73 -7.59 -0.81
C LEU A 133 -7.53 -7.89 0.68
N ILE A 134 -7.33 -9.15 1.06
CA ILE A 134 -7.06 -9.54 2.46
C ILE A 134 -5.80 -8.83 2.99
N LYS A 135 -4.72 -8.75 2.20
CA LYS A 135 -3.48 -8.05 2.60
C LYS A 135 -3.76 -6.57 2.84
N LYS A 136 -4.49 -5.91 1.96
CA LYS A 136 -4.85 -4.48 2.09
C LYS A 136 -5.77 -4.21 3.27
N VAL A 137 -6.77 -5.08 3.50
CA VAL A 137 -7.65 -5.00 4.68
C VAL A 137 -6.85 -5.08 5.98
N LYS A 138 -5.89 -6.02 6.08
CA LYS A 138 -5.03 -6.14 7.28
C LYS A 138 -4.21 -4.88 7.54
N ILE A 139 -3.59 -4.33 6.50
CA ILE A 139 -2.82 -3.09 6.59
C ILE A 139 -3.73 -1.93 7.02
N HIS A 140 -4.93 -1.83 6.44
CA HIS A 140 -5.91 -0.82 6.80
C HIS A 140 -6.28 -0.89 8.28
N ILE A 141 -6.67 -2.07 8.78
CA ILE A 141 -7.05 -2.26 10.18
C ILE A 141 -5.89 -1.90 11.12
N LYS A 142 -4.66 -2.32 10.80
CA LYS A 142 -3.46 -1.94 11.55
C LYS A 142 -3.27 -0.42 11.59
N ASN A 143 -3.45 0.25 10.47
CA ASN A 143 -3.34 1.71 10.38
C ASN A 143 -4.44 2.43 11.16
N VAL A 144 -5.68 1.92 11.13
CA VAL A 144 -6.79 2.49 11.91
C VAL A 144 -6.54 2.34 13.40
N ILE A 145 -6.13 1.15 13.88
CA ILE A 145 -5.79 0.94 15.31
C ILE A 145 -4.67 1.89 15.76
N ASN A 146 -3.60 2.00 14.96
CA ASN A 146 -2.51 2.93 15.24
C ASN A 146 -3.00 4.38 15.33
N LYS A 147 -3.82 4.80 14.36
CA LYS A 147 -4.38 6.15 14.35
C LYS A 147 -5.25 6.42 15.58
N THR A 148 -6.14 5.50 15.93
CA THR A 148 -7.00 5.63 17.12
C THR A 148 -6.16 5.71 18.40
N LYS A 149 -5.09 4.91 18.52
CA LYS A 149 -4.16 4.97 19.65
C LYS A 149 -3.46 6.32 19.72
N ILE A 150 -2.92 6.81 18.59
CA ILE A 150 -2.28 8.14 18.50
C ILE A 150 -3.27 9.23 18.91
N ASP A 151 -4.48 9.23 18.35
CA ASP A 151 -5.51 10.24 18.63
C ASP A 151 -5.88 10.26 20.12
N LYS A 152 -6.01 9.08 20.76
CA LYS A 152 -6.26 8.95 22.20
C LYS A 152 -5.12 9.48 23.06
N GLU A 153 -3.88 9.17 22.72
CA GLU A 153 -2.70 9.65 23.44
C GLU A 153 -2.50 11.16 23.27
N ILE A 154 -2.70 11.71 22.06
CA ILE A 154 -2.71 13.16 21.82
C ILE A 154 -3.80 13.82 22.67
N ASN A 155 -5.00 13.23 22.70
CA ASN A 155 -6.11 13.76 23.48
C ASN A 155 -5.81 13.76 24.98
N THR A 156 -5.17 12.72 25.47
CA THR A 156 -4.74 12.60 26.88
C THR A 156 -3.66 13.63 27.19
N PHE A 157 -2.65 13.74 26.33
CA PHE A 157 -1.57 14.72 26.45
C PHE A 157 -2.09 16.16 26.47
N LEU A 158 -2.93 16.55 25.52
CA LEU A 158 -3.49 17.91 25.45
C LEU A 158 -4.47 18.22 26.60
N SER A 159 -4.96 17.21 27.31
CA SER A 159 -5.75 17.41 28.53
C SER A 159 -4.87 17.74 29.74
N ARG A 160 -3.63 17.23 29.76
CA ARG A 160 -2.62 17.52 30.79
C ARG A 160 -1.82 18.79 30.49
N TYR A 161 -1.52 19.00 29.20
CA TYR A 161 -0.78 20.14 28.67
C TYR A 161 -1.63 20.87 27.63
N PRO A 162 -2.57 21.75 28.04
CA PRO A 162 -3.43 22.47 27.09
C PRO A 162 -2.68 23.44 26.18
N ASN A 163 -1.50 23.90 26.60
CA ASN A 163 -0.63 24.77 25.83
C ASN A 163 0.80 24.18 25.84
N PRO A 164 1.02 23.06 25.16
CA PRO A 164 2.32 22.40 25.17
C PRO A 164 3.35 23.29 24.46
N ASP A 165 4.54 23.37 25.03
CA ASP A 165 5.69 23.98 24.37
C ASP A 165 6.37 22.99 23.42
N LYS A 166 7.46 23.42 22.77
CA LYS A 166 8.18 22.56 21.82
C LYS A 166 8.77 21.31 22.49
N THR A 167 9.24 21.43 23.73
CA THR A 167 9.81 20.34 24.51
C THR A 167 8.75 19.31 24.83
N ASP A 168 7.57 19.75 25.26
CA ASP A 168 6.43 18.87 25.54
C ASP A 168 6.03 18.06 24.28
N ILE A 169 6.03 18.70 23.11
CA ILE A 169 5.73 18.05 21.83
C ILE A 169 6.83 17.06 21.43
N ASP A 170 8.10 17.38 21.68
CA ASP A 170 9.22 16.47 21.42
C ASP A 170 9.17 15.23 22.34
N ASP A 171 8.70 15.40 23.56
CA ASP A 171 8.58 14.32 24.54
C ASP A 171 7.43 13.35 24.22
N ILE A 172 6.27 13.83 23.77
CA ILE A 172 5.20 12.93 23.26
C ILE A 172 5.62 12.18 21.99
N ILE A 173 6.43 12.80 21.13
CA ILE A 173 6.95 12.11 19.94
C ILE A 173 7.90 11.00 20.32
N LYS A 174 8.83 11.25 21.27
CA LYS A 174 9.68 10.18 21.81
C LYS A 174 8.84 9.07 22.44
N TYR A 175 7.81 9.43 23.21
CA TYR A 175 6.88 8.48 23.79
C TYR A 175 6.23 7.58 22.72
N PHE A 176 5.76 8.13 21.59
CA PHE A 176 5.25 7.30 20.48
C PHE A 176 6.30 6.36 19.89
N THR A 177 7.55 6.77 19.81
CA THR A 177 8.66 5.90 19.38
C THR A 177 8.84 4.72 20.35
N PHE A 178 8.73 4.96 21.66
CA PHE A 178 8.77 3.89 22.67
C PHE A 178 7.57 2.95 22.59
N LEU A 179 6.40 3.45 22.20
CA LEU A 179 5.22 2.61 21.97
C LEU A 179 5.33 1.75 20.69
N ASN A 180 6.45 1.85 19.96
CA ASN A 180 6.67 1.18 18.68
C ASN A 180 5.54 1.41 17.67
N ILE A 181 4.91 2.58 17.75
CA ILE A 181 3.87 3.00 16.82
C ILE A 181 4.57 3.50 15.56
N ASN A 182 4.09 3.08 14.38
CA ASN A 182 4.60 3.61 13.13
C ASN A 182 3.92 4.96 12.84
N PHE A 183 4.68 6.06 12.85
CA PHE A 183 4.15 7.40 12.59
C PHE A 183 5.17 8.29 11.85
N ASN A 184 4.67 9.40 11.32
CA ASN A 184 5.49 10.46 10.74
C ASN A 184 5.49 11.65 11.70
N GLU A 185 6.68 12.07 12.17
CA GLU A 185 6.81 13.13 13.18
C GLU A 185 6.13 14.43 12.78
N ASP A 186 6.30 14.89 11.53
CA ASP A 186 5.70 16.13 11.04
C ASP A 186 4.17 16.05 11.04
N LYS A 187 3.61 14.89 10.69
CA LYS A 187 2.16 14.65 10.77
C LYS A 187 1.66 14.71 12.21
N ILE A 188 2.38 14.09 13.16
CA ILE A 188 2.01 14.14 14.59
C ILE A 188 2.03 15.58 15.11
N ARG A 189 3.07 16.36 14.79
CA ARG A 189 3.16 17.78 15.17
C ARG A 189 1.97 18.57 14.62
N GLY A 190 1.62 18.34 13.36
CA GLY A 190 0.44 18.94 12.74
C GLY A 190 -0.88 18.52 13.40
N GLN A 191 -1.03 17.25 13.79
CA GLN A 191 -2.22 16.75 14.49
C GLN A 191 -2.37 17.36 15.88
N ILE A 192 -1.29 17.43 16.66
CA ILE A 192 -1.26 18.05 17.99
C ILE A 192 -1.68 19.53 17.87
N GLU A 193 -1.11 20.27 16.91
CA GLU A 193 -1.45 21.68 16.72
C GLU A 193 -2.90 21.86 16.28
N LYS A 194 -3.39 21.03 15.35
CA LYS A 194 -4.78 21.05 14.90
C LYS A 194 -5.74 20.81 16.07
N GLU A 195 -5.49 19.79 16.88
CA GLU A 195 -6.34 19.44 18.02
C GLU A 195 -6.28 20.50 19.13
N ARG A 196 -5.09 21.05 19.41
CA ARG A 196 -4.92 22.19 20.32
C ARG A 196 -5.75 23.39 19.89
N LEU A 197 -5.70 23.75 18.61
CA LEU A 197 -6.51 24.85 18.06
C LEU A 197 -8.00 24.51 18.13
N PHE A 198 -8.39 23.28 17.79
CA PHE A 198 -9.78 22.83 17.89
C PHE A 198 -10.34 23.01 19.30
N ARG A 199 -9.62 22.55 20.33
CA ARG A 199 -9.97 22.74 21.76
C ARG A 199 -9.99 24.19 22.19
N LYS A 200 -9.10 25.03 21.65
CA LYS A 200 -9.06 26.46 21.94
C LYS A 200 -10.28 27.21 21.41
N PHE A 201 -10.84 26.78 20.28
CA PHE A 201 -11.93 27.47 19.60
C PHE A 201 -13.32 26.84 19.79
N ARG A 202 -13.41 25.60 20.29
CA ARG A 202 -14.68 25.00 20.74
C ARG A 202 -14.76 24.94 22.26
N LYS A 203 -15.87 25.41 22.83
CA LYS A 203 -16.28 24.97 24.18
C LYS A 203 -16.62 23.49 24.09
N THR A 204 -16.13 22.72 25.04
CA THR A 204 -16.20 21.25 25.11
C THR A 204 -17.65 20.78 25.01
N ASP A 205 -18.10 20.45 23.80
CA ASP A 205 -19.19 19.49 23.62
C ASP A 205 -18.52 18.13 23.62
N GLU A 206 -18.91 17.29 24.59
CA GLU A 206 -18.46 15.91 24.69
C GLU A 206 -18.64 15.23 23.32
N ILE A 207 -17.52 14.84 22.72
CA ILE A 207 -17.57 13.96 21.55
C ILE A 207 -18.09 12.63 22.10
N GLU A 208 -19.36 12.36 21.83
CA GLU A 208 -19.95 11.04 22.03
C GLU A 208 -19.20 10.08 21.09
N GLU A 209 -18.13 9.46 21.59
CA GLU A 209 -17.48 8.33 20.94
C GLU A 209 -18.47 7.17 20.99
N GLY A 210 -19.31 7.07 19.97
CA GLY A 210 -20.06 5.85 19.70
C GLY A 210 -19.05 4.72 19.53
N LEU A 211 -19.14 3.69 20.37
CA LEU A 211 -18.29 2.49 20.32
C LEU A 211 -18.23 1.97 18.88
N SER A 212 -17.10 2.15 18.23
CA SER A 212 -16.89 1.65 16.88
C SER A 212 -16.72 0.12 16.94
N GLU A 213 -17.05 -0.59 15.87
CA GLU A 213 -16.83 -2.04 15.77
C GLU A 213 -15.35 -2.41 16.02
N LEU A 214 -14.44 -1.49 15.69
CA LEU A 214 -13.02 -1.60 15.95
C LEU A 214 -12.68 -1.51 17.45
N ASP A 215 -13.41 -0.70 18.23
CA ASP A 215 -13.21 -0.62 19.69
C ASP A 215 -13.55 -1.96 20.36
N GLY A 216 -14.63 -2.61 19.91
CA GLY A 216 -14.98 -3.97 20.36
C GLY A 216 -13.93 -5.01 20.01
N PHE A 217 -13.26 -4.88 18.85
CA PHE A 217 -12.12 -5.71 18.47
C PHE A 217 -10.90 -5.44 19.36
N VAL A 218 -10.55 -4.18 19.60
CA VAL A 218 -9.44 -3.78 20.49
C VAL A 218 -9.67 -4.29 21.91
N ASP A 219 -10.89 -4.18 22.44
CA ASP A 219 -11.24 -4.69 23.76
C ASP A 219 -11.15 -6.23 23.82
N THR A 220 -11.51 -6.91 22.74
CA THR A 220 -11.32 -8.36 22.62
C THR A 220 -9.83 -8.73 22.64
N LEU A 221 -8.94 -7.91 22.08
CA LEU A 221 -7.50 -8.17 22.17
C LEU A 221 -6.94 -7.91 23.58
N LYS A 222 -7.44 -6.91 24.30
CA LYS A 222 -6.99 -6.59 25.68
C LYS A 222 -7.44 -7.62 26.71
N ASN A 223 -8.68 -8.09 26.60
CA ASN A 223 -9.33 -8.87 27.66
C ASN A 223 -8.95 -10.36 27.68
N TYR A 224 -8.21 -10.84 26.68
CA TYR A 224 -7.82 -12.24 26.58
C TYR A 224 -6.29 -12.36 26.58
N SER A 225 -5.72 -12.93 27.63
CA SER A 225 -4.28 -13.20 27.74
C SER A 225 -3.84 -14.44 26.94
N ASP A 226 -4.76 -15.34 26.59
CA ASP A 226 -4.49 -16.54 25.81
C ASP A 226 -4.85 -16.36 24.33
N LYS A 227 -3.82 -16.38 23.47
CA LYS A 227 -3.94 -16.31 22.00
C LYS A 227 -4.90 -17.34 21.41
N LYS A 228 -5.03 -18.53 22.03
CA LYS A 228 -5.98 -19.56 21.58
C LYS A 228 -7.44 -19.13 21.78
N ASN A 229 -7.72 -18.36 22.83
CA ASN A 229 -9.07 -17.86 23.10
C ASN A 229 -9.40 -16.70 22.15
N ILE A 230 -8.45 -15.80 21.87
CA ILE A 230 -8.62 -14.74 20.86
C ILE A 230 -8.97 -15.37 19.50
N LYS A 231 -8.20 -16.36 19.06
CA LYS A 231 -8.43 -17.05 17.78
C LYS A 231 -9.84 -17.63 17.65
N LYS A 232 -10.37 -18.23 18.72
CA LYS A 232 -11.74 -18.76 18.76
C LYS A 232 -12.79 -17.66 18.65
N VAL A 233 -12.58 -16.52 19.31
CA VAL A 233 -13.51 -15.38 19.24
C VAL A 233 -13.51 -14.78 17.83
N LEU A 234 -12.34 -14.56 17.24
CA LEU A 234 -12.21 -14.06 15.87
C LEU A 234 -12.85 -15.00 14.84
N GLN A 235 -12.70 -16.32 15.01
CA GLN A 235 -13.39 -17.29 14.16
C GLN A 235 -14.91 -17.17 14.26
N LYS A 236 -15.46 -17.00 15.47
CA LYS A 236 -16.91 -16.82 15.66
C LYS A 236 -17.42 -15.53 15.02
N GLN A 237 -16.60 -14.48 15.02
CA GLN A 237 -16.90 -13.19 14.40
C GLN A 237 -16.61 -13.16 12.89
N LYS A 238 -16.17 -14.26 12.28
CA LYS A 238 -15.73 -14.33 10.87
C LYS A 238 -14.62 -13.33 10.53
N LEU A 239 -13.68 -13.17 11.47
CA LEU A 239 -12.48 -12.33 11.35
C LEU A 239 -11.20 -13.19 11.34
N SER A 240 -11.31 -14.47 10.97
CA SER A 240 -10.15 -15.38 11.04
C SER A 240 -9.07 -15.02 10.03
N TYR A 241 -9.43 -14.31 8.95
CA TYR A 241 -8.46 -13.78 7.99
C TYR A 241 -7.39 -12.91 8.65
N LEU A 242 -7.68 -12.20 9.75
CA LEU A 242 -6.70 -11.37 10.47
C LEU A 242 -5.55 -12.16 11.09
N VAL A 243 -5.75 -13.45 11.36
CA VAL A 243 -4.81 -14.34 12.07
C VAL A 243 -4.43 -15.57 11.25
N LYS A 244 -4.74 -15.56 9.95
CA LYS A 244 -4.30 -16.57 8.99
C LYS A 244 -3.33 -15.92 8.02
N ASP A 245 -2.15 -16.49 7.87
CA ASP A 245 -1.23 -16.21 6.77
C ASP A 245 -1.57 -17.08 5.54
N GLU A 246 -0.75 -17.02 4.49
CA GLU A 246 -0.93 -17.82 3.28
C GLU A 246 -0.91 -19.35 3.55
N SER A 247 -0.31 -19.78 4.67
CA SER A 247 -0.34 -21.17 5.16
C SER A 247 -1.55 -21.51 6.05
N GLY A 248 -2.36 -20.49 6.39
CA GLY A 248 -3.64 -20.62 7.08
C GLY A 248 -3.58 -20.65 8.60
N ILE A 249 -2.41 -20.48 9.25
CA ILE A 249 -2.26 -20.68 10.71
C ILE A 249 -1.11 -19.86 11.36
N SER A 250 -0.62 -18.74 10.80
CA SER A 250 0.40 -17.95 11.52
C SER A 250 -0.17 -17.10 12.66
N ASP A 251 0.36 -17.28 13.86
CA ASP A 251 0.07 -16.46 15.04
C ASP A 251 0.90 -15.15 15.08
N GLU A 252 1.74 -14.89 14.07
CA GLU A 252 2.60 -13.70 13.98
C GLU A 252 1.78 -12.41 13.88
N LEU A 253 0.79 -12.36 12.97
CA LEU A 253 -0.09 -11.21 12.83
C LEU A 253 -0.96 -10.98 14.07
N LEU A 254 -1.41 -12.06 14.72
CA LEU A 254 -2.11 -11.95 15.99
C LEU A 254 -1.20 -11.33 17.05
N SER A 255 0.08 -11.71 17.07
CA SER A 255 1.08 -11.15 17.98
C SER A 255 1.29 -9.66 17.70
N GLU A 256 1.41 -9.25 16.44
CA GLU A 256 1.51 -7.83 16.08
C GLU A 256 0.29 -7.03 16.56
N PHE A 257 -0.92 -7.54 16.37
CA PHE A 257 -2.13 -6.84 16.85
C PHE A 257 -2.20 -6.81 18.37
N THR A 258 -1.83 -7.89 19.06
CA THR A 258 -1.77 -7.89 20.52
C THR A 258 -0.72 -6.93 21.04
N ASP A 259 0.46 -6.85 20.44
CA ASP A 259 1.54 -5.95 20.87
C ASP A 259 1.17 -4.48 20.63
N LEU A 260 0.47 -4.19 19.52
CA LEU A 260 -0.05 -2.85 19.24
C LEU A 260 -1.08 -2.39 20.29
N VAL A 261 -1.87 -3.33 20.79
CA VAL A 261 -2.96 -3.06 21.74
C VAL A 261 -2.51 -3.15 23.20
N ALA A 262 -1.57 -4.04 23.50
CA ALA A 262 -1.02 -4.29 24.83
C ALA A 262 0.16 -3.35 25.10
N THR A 263 -0.13 -2.11 25.47
CA THR A 263 0.81 -1.31 26.22
C THR A 263 0.73 -1.70 27.69
N ASN A 264 1.71 -2.45 28.17
CA ASN A 264 1.81 -2.81 29.58
C ASN A 264 2.19 -1.53 30.35
N GLU A 265 1.22 -0.88 30.99
CA GLU A 265 1.38 0.45 31.61
C GLU A 265 2.48 0.47 32.69
N GLU A 266 2.71 -0.65 33.39
CA GLU A 266 3.75 -0.79 34.41
C GLU A 266 5.17 -0.82 33.80
N ASP A 267 5.41 -1.63 32.77
CA ASP A 267 6.71 -1.68 32.07
C ASP A 267 7.02 -0.33 31.41
N LEU A 268 5.98 0.33 30.88
CA LEU A 268 6.11 1.65 30.28
C LEU A 268 6.51 2.71 31.30
N LYS A 269 5.97 2.63 32.51
CA LYS A 269 6.29 3.58 33.57
C LYS A 269 7.76 3.50 33.98
N GLU A 270 8.29 2.30 34.20
CA GLU A 270 9.71 2.11 34.54
C GLU A 270 10.65 2.61 33.41
N ILE A 271 10.30 2.34 32.16
CA ILE A 271 11.07 2.80 30.99
C ILE A 271 11.05 4.33 30.89
N LEU A 272 9.88 4.95 31.05
CA LEU A 272 9.71 6.40 31.00
C LEU A 272 10.44 7.10 32.16
N GLU A 273 10.47 6.49 33.35
CA GLU A 273 11.29 6.97 34.47
C GLU A 273 12.79 6.91 34.15
N GLY A 274 13.26 5.82 33.53
CA GLY A 274 14.67 5.63 33.16
C GLY A 274 15.21 6.64 32.12
N ILE A 275 14.34 7.23 31.31
CA ILE A 275 14.69 8.21 30.27
C ILE A 275 14.28 9.65 30.60
N GLY A 276 13.75 9.89 31.82
CA GLY A 276 13.35 11.22 32.27
C GLY A 276 12.04 11.75 31.68
N LEU A 277 11.19 10.88 31.14
CA LEU A 277 9.86 11.20 30.60
C LEU A 277 8.70 10.82 31.54
N LYS A 278 8.98 10.67 32.84
CA LYS A 278 7.98 10.31 33.85
C LYS A 278 6.75 11.23 33.88
N HIS A 279 6.91 12.50 33.51
CA HIS A 279 5.81 13.47 33.41
C HIS A 279 4.76 13.11 32.33
N MET A 280 5.11 12.23 31.40
CA MET A 280 4.18 11.70 30.40
C MET A 280 3.19 10.68 30.98
N VAL A 281 3.43 10.15 32.18
CA VAL A 281 2.60 9.12 32.84
C VAL A 281 2.19 9.48 34.27
N ASP A 282 2.92 10.35 34.96
CA ASP A 282 2.59 10.79 36.32
C ASP A 282 1.61 11.99 36.36
N LYS A 283 0.83 12.05 37.44
CA LYS A 283 -0.08 13.15 37.82
C LYS A 283 0.66 14.28 38.53
#